data_AF-A0A0K8SDP1-F1
#
_entry.id   AF-A0A0K8SDP1-F1
#
_cell.length_a   1.000
_cell.length_b   1.000
_cell.length_c   1.000
_cell.angle_alpha   90.00
_cell.angle_beta   90.00
_cell.angle_gamma   90.00
#
_symmetry.space_group_name_H-M   'P 1'
#
loop_
_entity.id
_entity.type
_entity.pdbx_description
1 polymer ?
#
loop_
_entity_poly.entity_id
_entity_poly.type
_entity_poly.pdbx_seq_one_letter_code
_entity_poly.pdbx_strand_id
1 'polypeptide(L)'
;MSGSPESKAYKVGVHWLKVLFQIHLHLGGAYGLWLVFTQANFVTTLLCSVFVFLGMIGLTLGCHRLWAHRTYEAGVVMRTVLAALYTLTCQGSVYDWAITHRVHHQNHGTPLDPFNYKKGTFYCHVLSHCMENDPDIDRKKRHGDTKDLEEDNVVWAQHLVHLVGGAHLGFPSAR
;
A
#
# COMPACT_ATOMS: atom_id res chain seq x y z
N MET A 1 17.82 -37.49 1.73
CA MET A 1 16.65 -36.74 2.24
C MET A 1 17.18 -35.43 2.83
N SER A 2 17.28 -34.37 2.02
CA SER A 2 17.73 -33.06 2.50
C SER A 2 16.59 -32.42 3.29
N GLY A 3 16.73 -32.35 4.61
CA GLY A 3 15.79 -31.63 5.46
C GLY A 3 15.64 -30.19 4.98
N SER A 4 14.39 -29.74 4.79
CA SER A 4 14.17 -28.33 4.53
C SER A 4 14.63 -27.55 5.76
N PRO A 5 15.33 -26.41 5.60
CA PRO A 5 15.68 -25.60 6.75
C PRO A 5 14.37 -25.15 7.42
N GLU A 6 14.18 -25.51 8.69
CA GLU A 6 13.13 -24.94 9.52
C GLU A 6 13.29 -23.42 9.50
N SER A 7 12.29 -22.69 8.99
CA SER A 7 12.28 -21.24 9.06
C SER A 7 12.21 -20.85 10.53
N LYS A 8 13.29 -20.31 11.08
CA LYS A 8 13.29 -19.74 12.44
C LYS A 8 12.13 -18.75 12.52
N ALA A 9 11.21 -18.97 13.46
CA ALA A 9 10.12 -18.03 13.72
C ALA A 9 10.71 -16.68 14.17
N TYR A 10 10.77 -15.72 13.25
CA TYR A 10 11.19 -14.36 13.55
C TYR A 10 10.11 -13.69 14.41
N LYS A 11 10.51 -13.06 15.52
CA LYS A 11 9.60 -12.23 16.32
C LYS A 11 9.40 -10.91 15.59
N VAL A 12 8.26 -10.80 14.93
CA VAL A 12 7.86 -9.61 14.19
C VAL A 12 7.56 -8.46 15.16
N GLY A 13 8.20 -7.31 14.99
CA GLY A 13 7.92 -6.09 15.75
C GLY A 13 6.63 -5.40 15.32
N VAL A 14 6.15 -4.45 16.13
CA VAL A 14 4.96 -3.63 15.84
C VAL A 14 5.36 -2.20 15.56
N HIS A 15 4.91 -1.66 14.43
CA HIS A 15 5.08 -0.25 14.08
C HIS A 15 3.96 0.60 14.68
N TRP A 16 4.16 1.09 15.91
CA TRP A 16 3.16 1.87 16.64
C TRP A 16 2.63 3.10 15.90
N LEU A 17 3.44 3.77 15.09
CA LEU A 17 2.96 4.89 14.28
C LEU A 17 1.93 4.45 13.22
N LYS A 18 2.16 3.31 12.56
CA LYS A 18 1.20 2.74 11.60
C LYS A 18 -0.07 2.27 12.32
N VAL A 19 0.04 1.74 13.53
CA VAL A 19 -1.11 1.41 14.39
C VAL A 19 -1.95 2.66 14.69
N LEU A 20 -1.32 3.73 15.18
CA LEU A 20 -2.00 4.99 15.49
C LEU A 20 -2.65 5.59 14.24
N PHE A 21 -1.95 5.55 13.11
CA PHE A 21 -2.48 5.99 11.82
C PHE A 21 -3.72 5.17 11.42
N GLN A 22 -3.67 3.85 11.56
CA GLN A 22 -4.80 2.99 11.23
C GLN A 22 -6.00 3.24 12.16
N ILE A 23 -5.77 3.46 13.46
CA ILE A 23 -6.82 3.85 14.41
C ILE A 23 -7.43 5.19 13.99
N HIS A 24 -6.59 6.18 13.66
CA HIS A 24 -7.06 7.50 13.21
C HIS A 24 -7.93 7.41 11.96
N LEU A 25 -7.51 6.64 10.94
CA LEU A 25 -8.30 6.43 9.72
C LEU A 25 -9.67 5.79 10.00
N HIS A 26 -9.74 4.76 10.85
CA HIS A 26 -11.01 4.08 11.15
C HIS A 26 -11.94 4.97 11.98
N LEU A 27 -11.43 5.64 13.01
CA LEU A 27 -12.23 6.55 13.85
C LEU A 27 -12.70 7.76 13.03
N GLY A 28 -11.81 8.35 12.24
CA GLY A 28 -12.14 9.45 11.35
C GLY A 28 -13.15 9.07 10.28
N GLY A 29 -13.01 7.88 9.68
CA GLY A 29 -13.98 7.34 8.72
C GLY A 29 -15.36 7.08 9.32
N ALA A 30 -15.42 6.47 10.51
CA ALA A 30 -16.68 6.23 11.22
C ALA A 30 -17.37 7.56 11.59
N TYR A 31 -16.60 8.54 12.08
CA TYR A 31 -17.12 9.87 12.39
C TYR A 31 -17.59 10.62 11.13
N GLY A 32 -16.81 10.56 10.04
CA GLY A 32 -17.19 11.13 8.76
C GLY A 32 -18.48 10.53 8.20
N LEU A 33 -18.64 9.21 8.31
CA LEU A 33 -19.88 8.53 7.92
C LEU A 33 -21.07 8.99 8.76
N TRP A 34 -20.89 9.15 10.07
CA TRP A 34 -21.93 9.70 10.93
C TRP A 34 -22.32 11.13 10.53
N LEU A 35 -21.34 11.98 10.19
CA LEU A 35 -21.59 13.35 9.71
C LEU A 35 -22.37 13.37 8.39
N VAL A 36 -22.11 12.43 7.48
CA VAL A 36 -22.85 12.31 6.21
C VAL A 36 -24.35 12.16 6.45
N PHE A 37 -24.76 11.42 7.48
CA PHE A 37 -26.17 11.19 7.77
C PHE A 37 -26.82 12.23 8.69
N THR A 38 -26.03 13.07 9.37
CA THR A 38 -26.56 13.96 10.42
C THR A 38 -26.40 15.45 10.12
N GLN A 39 -25.34 15.85 9.40
CA GLN A 39 -24.93 17.26 9.30
C GLN A 39 -24.49 17.65 7.87
N ALA A 40 -23.95 16.73 7.08
CA ALA A 40 -23.37 17.06 5.78
C ALA A 40 -24.44 17.46 4.76
N ASN A 41 -24.16 18.49 3.98
CA ASN A 41 -24.99 18.83 2.84
C ASN A 41 -24.68 17.90 1.65
N PHE A 42 -25.57 17.92 0.65
CA PHE A 42 -25.45 17.09 -0.54
C PHE A 42 -24.14 17.34 -1.31
N VAL A 43 -23.72 18.60 -1.46
CA VAL A 43 -22.51 18.96 -2.22
C VAL A 43 -21.26 18.38 -1.56
N THR A 44 -21.13 18.50 -0.23
CA THR A 44 -20.03 17.92 0.54
C THR A 44 -19.99 16.40 0.40
N THR A 45 -21.15 15.75 0.50
CA THR A 45 -21.27 14.28 0.38
C THR A 45 -20.89 13.82 -1.04
N LEU A 46 -21.35 14.55 -2.06
CA LEU A 46 -21.03 14.27 -3.46
C LEU A 46 -19.54 14.44 -3.73
N LEU A 47 -18.93 15.55 -3.30
CA LEU A 47 -17.50 15.78 -3.46
C LEU A 47 -16.66 14.71 -2.76
N CYS A 48 -17.02 14.34 -1.53
CA CYS A 48 -16.37 13.24 -0.82
C CYS A 48 -16.43 11.93 -1.63
N SER A 49 -17.61 11.59 -2.15
CA SER A 49 -17.81 10.38 -2.96
C SER A 49 -16.97 10.40 -4.25
N VAL A 50 -16.88 11.55 -4.91
CA VAL A 50 -16.04 11.75 -6.10
C VAL A 50 -14.57 11.54 -5.78
N PHE A 51 -14.04 12.11 -4.70
CA PHE A 51 -12.64 11.92 -4.32
C PHE A 51 -12.32 10.47 -3.95
N VAL A 52 -13.22 9.78 -3.25
CA VAL A 52 -13.09 8.34 -2.96
C VAL A 52 -13.01 7.54 -4.28
N PHE A 53 -13.92 7.82 -5.21
CA PHE A 53 -13.95 7.14 -6.51
C PHE A 53 -12.68 7.41 -7.34
N LEU A 54 -12.21 8.65 -7.38
CA LEU A 54 -10.98 9.02 -8.08
C LEU A 54 -9.74 8.33 -7.46
N GLY A 55 -9.66 8.24 -6.13
CA GLY A 55 -8.60 7.48 -5.45
C GLY A 55 -8.63 6.00 -5.84
N MET A 56 -9.82 5.40 -5.91
CA MET A 56 -9.99 4.01 -6.36
C MET A 56 -9.56 3.81 -7.82
N ILE A 57 -9.76 4.79 -8.70
CA ILE A 57 -9.22 4.75 -10.06
C ILE A 57 -7.68 4.73 -10.04
N GLY A 58 -7.05 5.61 -9.27
CA GLY A 58 -5.59 5.63 -9.12
C GLY A 58 -5.02 4.31 -8.60
N LEU A 59 -5.68 3.69 -7.62
CA LEU A 59 -5.31 2.37 -7.11
C LEU A 59 -5.50 1.27 -8.15
N THR A 60 -6.69 1.16 -8.73
CA THR A 60 -7.07 0.00 -9.54
C THR A 60 -6.49 0.04 -10.95
N LEU A 61 -6.55 1.18 -11.63
CA LEU A 61 -5.99 1.34 -12.97
C LEU A 61 -4.48 1.60 -12.89
N GLY A 62 -4.05 2.46 -11.95
CA GLY A 62 -2.63 2.75 -11.72
C GLY A 62 -1.91 1.62 -10.98
N CYS A 63 -1.81 1.74 -9.65
CA CYS A 63 -0.95 0.88 -8.81
C CYS A 63 -1.12 -0.61 -9.08
N HIS A 64 -2.36 -1.07 -9.23
CA HIS A 64 -2.67 -2.47 -9.43
C HIS A 64 -2.42 -2.93 -10.88
N ARG A 65 -3.14 -2.38 -11.86
CA ARG A 65 -3.14 -2.90 -13.24
C ARG A 65 -1.95 -2.43 -14.07
N LEU A 66 -1.58 -1.16 -13.98
CA LEU A 66 -0.48 -0.57 -14.74
C LEU A 66 0.87 -0.96 -14.12
N TRP A 67 1.11 -0.59 -12.87
CA TRP A 67 2.43 -0.77 -12.27
C TRP A 67 2.64 -2.17 -11.70
N ALA A 68 1.75 -2.73 -10.88
CA ALA A 68 2.00 -4.04 -10.28
C ALA A 68 1.89 -5.20 -11.28
N HIS A 69 0.85 -5.21 -12.13
CA HIS A 69 0.58 -6.31 -13.06
C HIS A 69 0.99 -6.08 -14.52
N ARG A 70 1.38 -4.84 -14.91
CA ARG A 70 1.82 -4.53 -16.29
C ARG A 70 0.81 -4.97 -17.36
N THR A 71 -0.48 -4.82 -17.07
CA THR A 71 -1.55 -5.31 -17.97
C THR A 71 -1.77 -4.42 -19.20
N TYR A 72 -1.27 -3.20 -19.18
CA TYR A 72 -1.32 -2.24 -20.27
C TYR A 72 -0.19 -1.22 -20.14
N GLU A 73 0.08 -0.49 -21.22
CA GLU A 73 1.02 0.62 -21.25
C GLU A 73 0.29 1.96 -21.26
N ALA A 74 0.87 2.97 -20.63
CA ALA A 74 0.30 4.31 -20.54
C ALA A 74 1.36 5.38 -20.82
N GLY A 75 0.97 6.41 -21.58
CA GLY A 75 1.81 7.58 -21.78
C GLY A 75 2.01 8.38 -20.49
N VAL A 76 3.01 9.25 -20.49
CA VAL A 76 3.43 10.02 -19.30
C VAL A 76 2.29 10.81 -18.65
N VAL A 77 1.40 11.41 -19.45
CA VAL A 77 0.26 12.19 -18.93
C VAL A 77 -0.67 11.32 -18.10
N MET A 78 -1.05 10.14 -18.62
CA MET A 78 -1.93 9.21 -17.92
C MET A 78 -1.27 8.64 -16.67
N ARG A 79 0.03 8.30 -16.75
CA ARG A 79 0.83 7.86 -15.59
C ARG A 79 0.83 8.92 -14.50
N THR A 80 1.06 10.18 -14.84
CA THR A 80 1.06 11.29 -13.87
C THR A 80 -0.32 11.48 -13.23
N VAL A 81 -1.40 11.43 -14.01
CA VAL A 81 -2.77 11.54 -13.48
C VAL A 81 -3.05 10.38 -12.53
N LEU A 82 -2.76 9.13 -12.92
CA LEU A 82 -3.01 7.96 -12.08
C LEU A 82 -2.17 7.98 -10.80
N ALA A 83 -0.91 8.43 -10.87
CA ALA A 83 -0.04 8.57 -9.71
C ALA A 83 -0.55 9.64 -8.75
N ALA A 84 -1.03 10.78 -9.28
CA ALA A 84 -1.65 11.84 -8.48
C ALA A 84 -2.95 11.37 -7.82
N LEU A 85 -3.83 10.68 -8.55
CA LEU A 85 -5.07 10.13 -8.00
C LEU A 85 -4.80 9.08 -6.93
N TYR A 86 -3.77 8.25 -7.11
CA TYR A 86 -3.39 7.25 -6.11
C TYR A 86 -2.99 7.87 -4.76
N THR A 87 -2.43 9.09 -4.73
CA THR A 87 -2.09 9.76 -3.46
C THR A 87 -3.30 9.97 -2.55
N LEU A 88 -4.53 10.06 -3.09
CA LEU A 88 -5.77 10.17 -2.32
C LEU A 88 -6.06 8.94 -1.45
N THR A 89 -5.45 7.80 -1.75
CA THR A 89 -5.65 6.55 -1.00
C THR A 89 -4.82 6.47 0.28
N CYS A 90 -3.79 7.31 0.41
CA CYS A 90 -2.85 7.31 1.53
C CYS A 90 -2.19 5.94 1.81
N GLN A 91 -2.02 5.08 0.80
CA GLN A 91 -1.43 3.73 0.95
C GLN A 91 0.08 3.68 0.71
N GLY A 92 0.78 4.80 0.89
CA GLY A 92 2.22 4.92 0.66
C GLY A 92 2.58 5.20 -0.80
N SER A 93 3.81 4.91 -1.18
CA SER A 93 4.30 5.18 -2.53
C SER A 93 3.81 4.14 -3.55
N VAL A 94 3.75 4.51 -4.83
CA VAL A 94 3.45 3.57 -5.92
C VAL A 94 4.48 2.44 -5.96
N TYR A 95 5.76 2.79 -5.76
CA TYR A 95 6.89 1.87 -5.76
C TYR A 95 6.72 0.76 -4.71
N ASP A 96 6.55 1.14 -3.43
CA ASP A 96 6.46 0.19 -2.32
C ASP A 96 5.23 -0.70 -2.43
N TRP A 97 4.10 -0.12 -2.86
CA TRP A 97 2.85 -0.82 -3.03
C TRP A 97 2.96 -1.87 -4.14
N ALA A 98 3.45 -1.48 -5.32
CA ALA A 98 3.57 -2.38 -6.47
C ALA A 98 4.52 -3.55 -6.17
N ILE A 99 5.66 -3.31 -5.52
CA ILE A 99 6.60 -4.37 -5.15
C ILE A 99 5.99 -5.31 -4.13
N THR A 100 5.35 -4.77 -3.08
CA THR A 100 4.69 -5.58 -2.06
C THR A 100 3.57 -6.44 -2.67
N HIS A 101 2.81 -5.88 -3.61
CA HIS A 101 1.74 -6.59 -4.32
C HIS A 101 2.29 -7.70 -5.24
N ARG A 102 3.40 -7.46 -5.94
CA ARG A 102 4.12 -8.49 -6.71
C ARG A 102 4.56 -9.65 -5.82
N VAL A 103 5.16 -9.35 -4.67
CA VAL A 103 5.59 -10.37 -3.69
C VAL A 103 4.38 -11.14 -3.14
N HIS A 104 3.26 -10.46 -2.85
CA HIS A 104 2.01 -11.08 -2.43
C HIS A 104 1.53 -12.12 -3.45
N HIS A 105 1.39 -11.73 -4.73
CA HIS A 105 0.94 -12.66 -5.77
C HIS A 105 1.92 -13.82 -6.01
N GLN A 106 3.23 -13.55 -6.00
CA GLN A 106 4.25 -14.58 -6.19
C GLN A 106 4.29 -15.62 -5.05
N ASN A 107 3.87 -15.23 -3.84
CA ASN A 107 3.99 -16.07 -2.64
C ASN A 107 2.64 -16.39 -1.99
N HIS A 108 1.53 -16.16 -2.69
CA HIS A 108 0.17 -16.22 -2.14
C HIS A 108 -0.09 -17.48 -1.32
N GLY A 109 -0.53 -17.31 -0.07
CA GLY A 109 -0.85 -18.42 0.85
C GLY A 109 0.36 -19.20 1.38
N THR A 110 1.59 -18.70 1.17
CA THR A 110 2.82 -19.22 1.78
C THR A 110 3.28 -18.33 2.95
N PRO A 111 4.22 -18.78 3.81
CA PRO A 111 4.76 -17.94 4.89
C PRO A 111 5.39 -16.62 4.41
N LEU A 112 5.82 -16.55 3.14
CA LEU A 112 6.45 -15.38 2.53
C LEU A 112 5.45 -14.41 1.88
N ASP A 113 4.15 -14.68 2.01
CA ASP A 113 3.10 -13.74 1.66
C ASP A 113 2.96 -12.67 2.76
N PRO A 114 3.21 -11.37 2.47
CA PRO A 114 3.02 -10.29 3.45
C PRO A 114 1.60 -10.23 4.01
N PHE A 115 0.61 -10.67 3.24
CA PHE A 115 -0.81 -10.64 3.57
C PHE A 115 -1.41 -12.04 3.75
N ASN A 116 -0.60 -13.02 4.17
CA ASN A 116 -1.00 -14.42 4.25
C ASN A 116 -2.34 -14.62 5.00
N TYR A 117 -3.38 -14.99 4.25
CA TYR A 117 -4.72 -15.21 4.77
C TYR A 117 -4.80 -16.36 5.79
N LYS A 118 -3.85 -17.32 5.76
CA LYS A 118 -3.79 -18.43 6.72
C LYS A 118 -3.51 -17.99 8.16
N LYS A 119 -3.00 -16.76 8.36
CA LYS A 119 -2.82 -16.15 9.68
C LYS A 119 -4.12 -15.53 10.24
N GLY A 120 -5.22 -15.60 9.49
CA GLY A 120 -6.55 -15.13 9.87
C GLY A 120 -6.96 -13.81 9.23
N THR A 121 -8.27 -13.55 9.18
CA THR A 121 -8.86 -12.39 8.50
C THR A 121 -8.36 -11.06 9.05
N PHE A 122 -8.26 -10.92 10.37
CA PHE A 122 -7.76 -9.68 10.98
C PHE A 122 -6.29 -9.41 10.62
N TYR A 123 -5.49 -10.48 10.46
CA TYR A 123 -4.11 -10.37 10.06
C TYR A 123 -3.99 -9.79 8.65
N CYS A 124 -4.66 -10.40 7.67
CA CYS A 124 -4.50 -9.99 6.27
C CYS A 124 -5.12 -8.62 5.97
N HIS A 125 -6.17 -8.21 6.70
CA HIS A 125 -6.83 -6.92 6.51
C HIS A 125 -6.14 -5.75 7.22
N VAL A 126 -5.76 -5.91 8.50
CA VAL A 126 -5.35 -4.78 9.35
C VAL A 126 -3.93 -4.97 9.89
N LEU A 127 -3.68 -6.12 10.54
CA LEU A 127 -2.47 -6.26 11.34
C LEU A 127 -1.19 -6.28 10.50
N SER A 128 -1.23 -6.90 9.32
CA SER A 128 -0.12 -6.93 8.35
C SER A 128 0.45 -5.54 8.05
N HIS A 129 -0.38 -4.51 7.98
CA HIS A 129 0.03 -3.13 7.74
C HIS A 129 0.72 -2.49 8.96
N CYS A 130 0.47 -3.02 10.15
CA CYS A 130 0.94 -2.49 11.42
C CYS A 130 2.20 -3.19 11.94
N MET A 131 2.58 -4.32 11.36
CA MET A 131 3.73 -5.12 11.79
C MET A 131 4.93 -4.90 10.89
N GLU A 132 6.10 -5.22 11.42
CA GLU A 132 7.30 -5.42 10.61
C GLU A 132 7.10 -6.59 9.64
N ASN A 133 7.85 -6.61 8.54
CA ASN A 133 7.88 -7.79 7.69
C ASN A 133 8.86 -8.81 8.27
N ASP A 134 8.68 -10.07 7.90
CA ASP A 134 9.76 -11.05 8.04
C ASP A 134 10.96 -10.59 7.18
N PRO A 135 12.22 -10.64 7.67
CA PRO A 135 13.41 -10.30 6.89
C PRO A 135 13.50 -11.02 5.54
N ASP A 136 12.93 -12.23 5.42
CA ASP A 136 12.88 -12.98 4.18
C ASP A 136 11.92 -12.34 3.15
N ILE A 137 10.83 -11.72 3.62
CA ILE A 137 9.90 -10.96 2.77
C ILE A 137 10.60 -9.69 2.27
N ASP A 138 11.29 -8.96 3.15
CA ASP A 138 12.02 -7.75 2.74
C ASP A 138 13.17 -8.06 1.78
N ARG A 139 13.88 -9.19 1.99
CA ARG A 139 14.86 -9.70 1.03
C ARG A 139 14.23 -9.96 -0.33
N LYS A 140 13.03 -10.55 -0.38
CA LYS A 140 12.31 -10.77 -1.65
C LYS A 140 11.88 -9.48 -2.32
N LYS A 141 11.47 -8.47 -1.56
CA LYS A 141 11.15 -7.15 -2.11
C LYS A 141 12.39 -6.51 -2.76
N ARG A 142 13.55 -6.54 -2.07
CA ARG A 142 14.82 -5.97 -2.56
C ARG A 142 15.42 -6.68 -3.77
N HIS A 143 15.19 -7.97 -3.93
CA HIS A 143 15.68 -8.76 -5.07
C HIS A 143 14.59 -9.09 -6.08
N GLY A 144 13.41 -8.47 -5.94
CA GLY A 144 12.32 -8.61 -6.90
C GLY A 144 12.64 -7.93 -8.23
N ASP A 145 11.83 -8.21 -9.23
CA ASP A 145 11.85 -7.44 -10.48
C ASP A 145 11.23 -6.05 -10.22
N THR A 146 12.07 -5.03 -10.08
CA THR A 146 11.71 -3.62 -9.78
C THR A 146 12.15 -2.65 -10.87
N LYS A 147 12.93 -3.12 -11.85
CA LYS A 147 13.65 -2.28 -12.81
C LYS A 147 12.72 -1.33 -13.57
N ASP A 148 11.55 -1.81 -13.95
CA ASP A 148 10.53 -1.00 -14.63
C ASP A 148 9.98 0.15 -13.78
N LEU A 149 9.89 -0.04 -12.46
CA LEU A 149 9.44 0.98 -11.52
C LEU A 149 10.53 2.01 -11.23
N GLU A 150 11.80 1.58 -11.25
CA GLU A 150 12.98 2.43 -11.04
C GLU A 150 13.27 3.31 -12.25
N GLU A 151 13.03 2.79 -13.46
CA GLU A 151 13.16 3.54 -14.71
C GLU A 151 11.95 4.46 -14.98
N ASP A 152 10.86 4.33 -14.22
CA ASP A 152 9.68 5.16 -14.30
C ASP A 152 9.86 6.47 -13.50
N ASN A 153 10.20 7.56 -14.21
CA ASN A 153 10.34 8.90 -13.61
C ASN A 153 9.10 9.38 -12.84
N VAL A 154 7.89 8.99 -13.24
CA VAL A 154 6.65 9.38 -12.55
C VAL A 154 6.54 8.66 -11.22
N VAL A 155 6.82 7.35 -11.21
CA VAL A 155 6.86 6.53 -9.99
C VAL A 155 7.92 7.06 -9.04
N TRP A 156 9.12 7.33 -9.54
CA TRP A 156 10.21 7.82 -8.69
C TRP A 156 9.94 9.23 -8.15
N ALA A 157 9.40 10.14 -8.97
CA ALA A 157 8.99 11.45 -8.50
C ALA A 157 7.93 11.36 -7.39
N GLN A 158 6.91 10.50 -7.58
CA GLN A 158 5.89 10.27 -6.55
C GLN A 158 6.50 9.65 -5.29
N HIS A 159 7.41 8.70 -5.43
CA HIS A 159 8.11 8.06 -4.31
C HIS A 159 8.91 9.09 -3.51
N LEU A 160 9.66 9.99 -4.16
CA LEU A 160 10.41 11.05 -3.50
C LEU A 160 9.50 12.01 -2.73
N VAL A 161 8.36 12.42 -3.30
CA VAL A 161 7.38 13.25 -2.59
C VAL A 161 6.87 12.53 -1.34
N HIS A 162 6.60 11.23 -1.43
CA HIS A 162 6.19 10.42 -0.29
C HIS A 162 7.29 10.20 0.74
N LEU A 163 8.56 10.11 0.34
CA LEU A 163 9.69 10.02 1.27
C LEU A 163 9.86 11.32 2.05
N VAL A 164 9.79 12.47 1.37
CA VAL A 164 9.90 13.79 2.01
C VAL A 164 8.70 14.03 2.93
N GLY A 165 7.47 13.78 2.45
CA GLY A 165 6.26 13.90 3.27
C GLY A 165 6.21 12.90 4.43
N GLY A 166 6.63 11.66 4.20
CA GLY A 166 6.70 10.60 5.22
C GLY A 166 7.74 10.88 6.30
N ALA A 167 8.90 11.44 5.94
CA ALA A 167 9.91 11.86 6.89
C ALA A 167 9.41 12.99 7.82
N HIS A 168 8.61 13.93 7.29
CA HIS A 168 7.96 14.97 8.10
C HIS A 168 6.87 14.43 9.04
N LEU A 169 6.21 13.32 8.65
CA LEU A 169 5.17 12.67 9.43
C LEU A 169 5.68 11.51 10.31
N GLY A 170 7.00 11.28 10.34
CA GLY A 170 7.65 10.26 11.17
C GLY A 170 7.53 8.83 10.65
N PHE A 171 7.09 8.61 9.41
CA PHE A 171 7.08 7.28 8.80
C PHE A 171 8.50 6.90 8.37
N PRO A 172 9.15 5.90 9.01
CA PRO A 172 10.43 5.42 8.53
C PRO A 172 10.24 4.79 7.15
N SER A 173 10.98 5.31 6.17
CA SER A 173 11.21 4.63 4.89
C SER A 173 11.90 3.30 5.21
N ALA A 174 11.24 2.19 4.85
CA ALA A 174 11.88 0.89 4.90
C ALA A 174 12.98 0.86 3.82
N ARG A 175 14.24 0.89 4.25
CA ARG A 175 15.39 0.48 3.42
C ARG A 175 15.70 -0.99 3.73
#